data_AF-A0A2W2EV90-F1
#
_entry.id   AF-A0A2W2EV90-F1
#
_cell.length_a   1.000
_cell.length_b   1.000
_cell.length_c   1.000
_cell.angle_alpha   90.00
_cell.angle_beta   90.00
_cell.angle_gamma   90.00
#
_symmetry.space_group_name_H-M   'P 1'
#
loop_
_entity.id
_entity.type
_entity.pdbx_description
1 polymer ?
#
loop_
_entity_poly.entity_id
_entity_poly.type
_entity_poly.pdbx_seq_one_letter_code
_entity_poly.pdbx_strand_id
1 'polypeptide(L)'
;MTAWALWFAALAAAFKVSGRDRAPRQAPAHTVPAPVAEHLRGMRPQDVFHSTLFDLVARGWMTIEGDRLSLAPPPEQPLLPYERWVLERVRARMAGAPRAPVIALMPEAADLDRRFVPLVRECAIDLGLARRRWQTMIVPLLLAAALVVPWFATVSMSGISWLGTIATMVSWLAGIGLLVSGRGFLLTARGREVAGPGPVPVNPQQEWIFTGSGWQGVEIEPAPASRARERLEAAGHVVKRWVKVESVGDNGSRTRYYIALHDGVSAKATSYEVGAGVYRDVLPGDSVRLLVKPRKGAVVRVLAHDRHW
;
A
#
# COMPACT_ATOMS: atom_id res chain seq x y z
N MET A 1 -2.08 39.06 -30.12
CA MET A 1 -3.43 39.05 -29.51
C MET A 1 -4.05 37.65 -29.45
N THR A 2 -3.92 36.83 -30.50
CA THR A 2 -4.50 35.47 -30.57
C THR A 2 -4.04 34.52 -29.45
N ALA A 3 -2.76 34.54 -29.06
CA ALA A 3 -2.23 33.72 -27.97
C ALA A 3 -2.90 34.03 -26.62
N TRP A 4 -2.98 35.31 -26.23
CA TRP A 4 -3.63 35.72 -24.99
C TRP A 4 -5.13 35.37 -24.97
N ALA A 5 -5.83 35.51 -26.09
CA ALA A 5 -7.22 35.08 -26.21
C ALA A 5 -7.39 33.55 -26.00
N LEU A 6 -6.47 32.74 -26.54
CA LEU A 6 -6.46 31.29 -26.33
C LEU A 6 -6.20 30.93 -24.86
N TRP A 7 -5.32 31.66 -24.19
CA TRP A 7 -5.02 31.48 -22.76
C TRP A 7 -6.25 31.75 -21.89
N PHE A 8 -6.92 32.89 -22.08
CA PHE A 8 -8.14 33.23 -21.36
C PHE A 8 -9.26 32.23 -21.62
N ALA A 9 -9.42 31.77 -22.87
CA ALA A 9 -10.41 30.76 -23.23
C ALA A 9 -10.15 29.42 -22.54
N ALA A 10 -8.90 28.96 -22.49
CA ALA A 10 -8.52 27.72 -21.80
C ALA A 10 -8.75 27.81 -20.28
N LEU A 11 -8.40 28.94 -19.67
CA LEU A 11 -8.59 29.18 -18.24
C LEU A 11 -10.09 29.23 -17.87
N ALA A 12 -10.89 29.98 -18.63
CA ALA A 12 -12.32 30.10 -18.42
C ALA A 12 -13.04 28.75 -18.60
N ALA A 13 -12.62 27.95 -19.59
CA ALA A 13 -13.13 26.59 -19.78
C ALA A 13 -12.77 25.67 -18.61
N ALA A 14 -11.53 25.74 -18.10
CA ALA A 14 -11.09 24.96 -16.95
C ALA A 14 -11.93 25.26 -15.69
N PHE A 15 -12.18 26.54 -15.39
CA PHE A 15 -13.01 26.94 -14.25
C PHE A 15 -14.48 26.53 -14.42
N LYS A 16 -15.05 26.69 -15.61
CA LYS A 16 -16.44 26.30 -15.89
C LYS A 16 -16.67 24.80 -15.78
N VAL A 17 -15.70 23.99 -16.18
CA VAL A 17 -15.76 22.53 -16.05
C VAL A 17 -15.54 22.09 -14.60
N SER A 18 -14.66 22.78 -13.86
CA SER A 18 -14.42 22.50 -12.44
C SER A 18 -15.59 22.85 -11.54
N GLY A 19 -16.44 23.82 -11.92
CA GLY A 19 -17.60 24.26 -11.12
C GLY A 19 -18.86 23.40 -11.26
N ARG A 20 -18.86 22.39 -12.15
CA ARG A 20 -19.97 21.42 -12.24
C ARG A 20 -19.83 20.34 -11.16
N ASP A 21 -19.90 20.75 -9.90
CA ASP A 21 -19.99 19.80 -8.80
C ASP A 21 -21.34 19.08 -8.85
N ARG A 22 -21.31 17.82 -9.29
CA ARG A 22 -22.44 16.90 -9.12
C ARG A 22 -22.49 16.53 -7.65
N ALA A 23 -23.61 16.81 -6.99
CA ALA A 23 -23.81 16.48 -5.58
C ALA A 23 -23.36 15.03 -5.32
N PRO A 24 -22.55 14.78 -4.26
CA PRO A 24 -22.09 13.43 -3.96
C PRO A 24 -23.32 12.56 -3.77
N ARG A 25 -23.44 11.53 -4.62
CA ARG A 25 -24.47 10.51 -4.46
C ARG A 25 -24.21 9.88 -3.08
N GLN A 26 -25.11 10.11 -2.14
CA GLN A 26 -25.02 9.53 -0.80
C GLN A 26 -24.98 8.02 -0.97
N ALA A 27 -23.78 7.43 -0.84
CA ALA A 27 -23.63 6.00 -0.88
C ALA A 27 -24.30 5.42 0.37
N PRO A 28 -25.12 4.36 0.25
CA PRO A 28 -25.73 3.71 1.40
C PRO A 28 -24.66 3.30 2.43
N ALA A 29 -25.09 3.08 3.67
CA ALA A 29 -24.22 2.69 4.79
C ALA A 29 -23.68 1.26 4.63
N HIS A 30 -22.91 1.01 3.57
CA HIS A 30 -22.15 -0.22 3.39
C HIS A 30 -20.91 -0.16 4.29
N THR A 31 -20.65 -1.28 4.95
CA THR A 31 -19.40 -1.55 5.66
C THR A 31 -18.25 -1.40 4.68
N VAL A 32 -17.24 -0.60 5.01
CA VAL A 32 -16.11 -0.37 4.11
C VAL A 32 -15.23 -1.63 4.07
N PRO A 33 -14.92 -2.19 2.89
CA PRO A 33 -14.01 -3.33 2.80
C PRO A 33 -12.63 -2.99 3.37
N ALA A 34 -12.02 -3.94 4.09
CA ALA A 34 -10.68 -3.76 4.68
C ALA A 34 -9.60 -3.29 3.67
N PRO A 35 -9.54 -3.82 2.43
CA PRO A 35 -8.53 -3.39 1.46
C PRO A 35 -8.69 -1.92 1.07
N VAL A 36 -9.95 -1.45 0.96
CA VAL A 36 -10.25 -0.06 0.64
C VAL A 36 -9.82 0.85 1.79
N ALA A 37 -10.12 0.47 3.04
CA ALA A 37 -9.70 1.22 4.20
C ALA A 37 -8.16 1.30 4.32
N GLU A 38 -7.45 0.20 4.07
CA GLU A 38 -5.98 0.17 4.06
C GLU A 38 -5.38 1.04 2.95
N HIS A 39 -5.98 1.02 1.75
CA HIS A 39 -5.55 1.91 0.67
C HIS A 39 -5.67 3.39 1.05
N LEU A 40 -6.79 3.78 1.69
CA LEU A 40 -7.00 5.17 2.13
C LEU A 40 -6.05 5.60 3.26
N ARG A 41 -5.51 4.64 4.01
CA ARG A 41 -4.46 4.86 5.02
C ARG A 41 -3.07 5.01 4.42
N GLY A 42 -2.92 4.82 3.11
CA GLY A 42 -1.61 4.87 2.44
C GLY A 42 -0.79 3.60 2.64
N MET A 43 -1.42 2.46 2.93
CA MET A 43 -0.74 1.16 2.94
C MET A 43 -0.21 0.82 1.54
N ARG A 44 0.85 0.01 1.48
CA ARG A 44 1.49 -0.32 0.20
C ARG A 44 0.57 -1.17 -0.67
N PRO A 45 0.72 -1.13 -2.00
CA PRO A 45 -0.07 -1.96 -2.92
C PRO A 45 -0.06 -3.45 -2.58
N GLN A 46 1.07 -3.98 -2.09
CA GLN A 46 1.19 -5.37 -1.66
C GLN A 46 0.35 -5.67 -0.42
N ASP A 47 0.35 -4.75 0.56
CA ASP A 47 -0.43 -4.89 1.79
C ASP A 47 -1.94 -4.87 1.45
N VAL A 48 -2.37 -3.95 0.57
CA VAL A 48 -3.75 -3.86 0.10
C VAL A 48 -4.18 -5.13 -0.67
N PHE A 49 -3.28 -5.70 -1.47
CA PHE A 49 -3.51 -6.97 -2.17
C PHE A 49 -3.71 -8.12 -1.19
N HIS A 50 -2.87 -8.20 -0.15
CA HIS A 50 -3.02 -9.22 0.90
C HIS A 50 -4.29 -9.06 1.72
N SER A 51 -4.64 -7.83 2.10
CA SER A 51 -5.93 -7.54 2.75
C SER A 51 -7.09 -8.04 1.90
N THR A 52 -6.97 -7.94 0.57
CA THR A 52 -7.98 -8.47 -0.36
C THR A 52 -8.05 -9.99 -0.32
N LEU A 53 -6.91 -10.70 -0.24
CA LEU A 53 -6.91 -12.15 -0.05
C LEU A 53 -7.59 -12.54 1.26
N PHE A 54 -7.30 -11.86 2.37
CA PHE A 54 -7.94 -12.16 3.66
C PHE A 54 -9.43 -11.85 3.67
N ASP A 55 -9.86 -10.77 3.02
CA ASP A 55 -11.26 -10.43 2.84
C ASP A 55 -11.99 -11.50 1.99
N LEU A 56 -11.31 -12.05 0.97
CA LEU A 56 -11.79 -13.18 0.19
C LEU A 56 -11.84 -14.49 1.00
N VAL A 57 -10.86 -14.74 1.88
CA VAL A 57 -10.89 -15.87 2.83
C VAL A 57 -12.10 -15.75 3.76
N ALA A 58 -12.32 -14.57 4.34
CA ALA A 58 -13.42 -14.31 5.26
C ALA A 58 -14.79 -14.53 4.60
N ARG A 59 -14.88 -14.31 3.28
CA ARG A 59 -16.08 -14.58 2.46
C ARG A 59 -16.11 -15.97 1.83
N GLY A 60 -15.15 -16.84 2.16
CA GLY A 60 -15.16 -18.24 1.73
C GLY A 60 -14.75 -18.48 0.28
N TRP A 61 -14.11 -17.51 -0.40
CA TRP A 61 -13.61 -17.68 -1.77
C TRP A 61 -12.31 -18.50 -1.84
N MET A 62 -11.58 -18.58 -0.74
CA MET A 62 -10.30 -19.25 -0.63
C MET A 62 -10.04 -19.61 0.83
N THR A 63 -9.10 -20.52 1.05
CA THR A 63 -8.63 -20.89 2.40
C THR A 63 -7.12 -20.70 2.48
N ILE A 64 -6.66 -20.21 3.63
CA ILE A 64 -5.23 -20.08 3.92
C ILE A 64 -4.92 -20.95 5.14
N GLU A 65 -4.08 -21.96 4.94
CA GLU A 65 -3.56 -22.85 5.98
C GLU A 65 -2.05 -22.62 6.07
N GLY A 66 -1.59 -21.98 7.15
CA GLY A 66 -0.18 -21.61 7.31
C GLY A 66 0.28 -20.59 6.26
N ASP A 67 1.16 -20.98 5.35
CA ASP A 67 1.65 -20.18 4.21
C ASP A 67 0.98 -20.57 2.88
N ARG A 68 0.09 -21.57 2.88
CA ARG A 68 -0.52 -22.13 1.66
C ARG A 68 -1.93 -21.61 1.46
N LEU A 69 -2.22 -21.22 0.22
CA LEU A 69 -3.53 -20.83 -0.24
C LEU A 69 -4.13 -21.90 -1.15
N SER A 70 -5.40 -22.24 -0.91
CA SER A 70 -6.24 -23.02 -1.81
C SER A 70 -7.48 -22.23 -2.21
N LEU A 71 -7.96 -22.45 -3.44
CA LEU A 71 -9.22 -21.88 -3.90
C LEU A 71 -10.39 -22.74 -3.43
N ALA A 72 -11.43 -22.09 -2.92
CA ALA A 72 -12.67 -22.75 -2.55
C ALA A 72 -13.66 -22.72 -3.73
N PRO A 73 -14.70 -23.56 -3.72
CA PRO A 73 -15.83 -23.43 -4.65
C PRO A 73 -16.42 -22.01 -4.57
N PRO A 74 -16.82 -21.41 -5.70
CA PRO A 74 -17.30 -20.02 -5.72
C PRO A 74 -18.58 -19.89 -4.86
N PRO A 75 -18.59 -19.03 -3.82
CA PRO A 75 -19.81 -18.71 -3.08
C PRO A 75 -20.74 -17.82 -3.91
N GLU A 76 -21.99 -17.67 -3.46
CA GLU A 76 -23.03 -16.88 -4.16
C GLU A 76 -22.80 -15.36 -4.13
N GLN A 77 -21.89 -14.87 -3.28
CA GLN A 77 -21.69 -13.43 -3.11
C GLN A 77 -21.02 -12.78 -4.33
N PRO A 78 -21.48 -11.61 -4.82
CA PRO A 78 -20.85 -10.96 -5.96
C PRO A 78 -19.45 -10.41 -5.62
N LEU A 79 -18.52 -10.55 -6.56
CA LEU A 79 -17.15 -10.05 -6.43
C LEU A 79 -17.03 -8.60 -6.92
N LEU A 80 -16.33 -7.77 -6.14
CA LEU A 80 -15.95 -6.43 -6.56
C LEU A 80 -14.89 -6.48 -7.69
N PRO A 81 -14.74 -5.42 -8.51
CA PRO A 81 -13.81 -5.43 -9.65
C PRO A 81 -12.36 -5.75 -9.27
N TYR A 82 -11.85 -5.17 -8.17
CA TYR A 82 -10.48 -5.45 -7.71
C TYR A 82 -10.34 -6.90 -7.22
N GLU A 83 -11.39 -7.49 -6.65
CA GLU A 83 -11.39 -8.87 -6.15
C GLU A 83 -11.38 -9.89 -7.27
N ARG A 84 -12.16 -9.63 -8.34
CA ARG A 84 -12.11 -10.41 -9.58
C ARG A 84 -10.70 -10.42 -10.16
N TRP A 85 -10.07 -9.24 -10.22
CA TRP A 85 -8.70 -9.12 -10.69
C TRP A 85 -7.72 -9.94 -9.83
N VAL A 86 -7.86 -9.89 -8.50
CA VAL A 86 -7.03 -10.70 -7.58
C VAL A 86 -7.23 -12.19 -7.82
N LEU A 87 -8.48 -12.66 -7.88
CA LEU A 87 -8.79 -14.08 -8.09
C LEU A 87 -8.29 -14.60 -9.44
N GLU A 88 -8.41 -13.81 -10.51
CA GLU A 88 -7.85 -14.15 -11.82
C GLU A 88 -6.33 -14.32 -11.77
N ARG A 89 -5.63 -13.43 -11.06
CA ARG A 89 -4.17 -13.53 -10.91
C ARG A 89 -3.74 -14.69 -10.04
N VAL A 90 -4.45 -14.94 -8.95
CA VAL A 90 -4.22 -16.12 -8.11
C VAL A 90 -4.41 -17.40 -8.92
N ARG A 91 -5.54 -17.54 -9.63
CA ARG A 91 -5.81 -18.71 -10.49
C ARG A 91 -4.73 -18.92 -11.55
N ALA A 92 -4.35 -17.85 -12.25
CA ALA A 92 -3.32 -17.91 -13.28
C ALA A 92 -1.97 -18.38 -12.71
N ARG A 93 -1.57 -17.89 -11.53
CA ARG A 93 -0.32 -18.28 -10.87
C ARG A 93 -0.35 -19.66 -10.23
N MET A 94 -1.51 -20.10 -9.76
CA MET A 94 -1.67 -21.47 -9.28
C MET A 94 -1.51 -22.49 -10.41
N ALA A 95 -1.80 -22.10 -11.67
CA ALA A 95 -1.64 -22.95 -12.85
C ALA A 95 -2.30 -24.35 -12.69
N GLY A 96 -3.44 -24.40 -11.99
CA GLY A 96 -4.17 -25.65 -11.68
C GLY A 96 -3.67 -26.43 -10.47
N ALA A 97 -2.61 -25.99 -9.78
CA ALA A 97 -2.17 -26.59 -8.54
C ALA A 97 -3.26 -26.48 -7.44
N PRO A 98 -3.47 -27.51 -6.61
CA PRO A 98 -4.50 -27.48 -5.57
C PRO A 98 -4.18 -26.49 -4.44
N ARG A 99 -2.89 -26.28 -4.17
CA ARG A 99 -2.37 -25.37 -3.14
C ARG A 99 -1.11 -24.69 -3.65
N ALA A 100 -0.93 -23.41 -3.32
CA ALA A 100 0.29 -22.67 -3.64
C ALA A 100 0.72 -21.82 -2.44
N PRO A 101 2.03 -21.58 -2.24
CA PRO A 101 2.49 -20.59 -1.27
C PRO A 101 1.87 -19.23 -1.59
N VAL A 102 1.32 -18.52 -0.59
CA VAL A 102 0.72 -17.19 -0.75
C VAL A 102 1.68 -16.24 -1.47
N ILE A 103 2.97 -16.39 -1.22
CA ILE A 103 3.99 -15.57 -1.86
C ILE A 103 4.12 -15.79 -3.36
N ALA A 104 4.06 -17.05 -3.81
CA ALA A 104 4.17 -17.38 -5.22
C ALA A 104 3.01 -16.78 -6.02
N LEU A 105 1.96 -16.32 -5.34
CA LEU A 105 0.79 -15.69 -5.93
C LEU A 105 0.91 -14.16 -6.02
N MET A 106 1.90 -13.55 -5.35
CA MET A 106 2.09 -12.11 -5.31
C MET A 106 2.39 -11.53 -6.71
N PRO A 107 1.62 -10.53 -7.18
CA PRO A 107 1.95 -9.80 -8.40
C PRO A 107 3.18 -8.92 -8.27
N GLU A 108 3.81 -8.64 -9.42
CA GLU A 108 4.88 -7.65 -9.49
C GLU A 108 4.37 -6.27 -9.08
N ALA A 109 5.22 -5.47 -8.43
CA ALA A 109 4.85 -4.15 -7.93
C ALA A 109 4.26 -3.25 -9.03
N ALA A 110 4.87 -3.27 -10.22
CA ALA A 110 4.39 -2.49 -11.37
C ALA A 110 2.95 -2.87 -11.79
N ASP A 111 2.59 -4.15 -11.70
CA ASP A 111 1.25 -4.63 -12.02
C ASP A 111 0.23 -4.22 -10.95
N LEU A 112 0.64 -4.24 -9.67
CA LEU A 112 -0.19 -3.75 -8.57
C LEU A 112 -0.51 -2.27 -8.75
N ASP A 113 0.49 -1.44 -9.03
CA ASP A 113 0.31 0.00 -9.20
C ASP A 113 -0.50 0.37 -10.43
N ARG A 114 -0.28 -0.34 -11.56
CA ARG A 114 -0.92 0.00 -12.83
C ARG A 114 -2.34 -0.55 -12.97
N ARG A 115 -2.65 -1.68 -12.33
CA ARG A 115 -3.91 -2.40 -12.58
C ARG A 115 -4.75 -2.61 -11.32
N PHE A 116 -4.14 -3.00 -10.21
CA PHE A 116 -4.88 -3.32 -8.97
C PHE A 116 -5.28 -2.06 -8.19
N VAL A 117 -4.32 -1.20 -7.85
CA VAL A 117 -4.55 0.03 -7.07
C VAL A 117 -5.62 0.93 -7.71
N PRO A 118 -5.66 1.13 -9.04
CA PRO A 118 -6.74 1.89 -9.67
C PRO A 118 -8.14 1.33 -9.41
N LEU A 119 -8.31 0.00 -9.36
CA LEU A 119 -9.60 -0.64 -9.08
C LEU A 119 -10.02 -0.46 -7.62
N VAL A 120 -9.08 -0.59 -6.67
CA VAL A 120 -9.35 -0.31 -5.25
C VAL A 120 -9.73 1.16 -5.06
N ARG A 121 -9.04 2.07 -5.75
CA ARG A 121 -9.34 3.50 -5.74
C ARG A 121 -10.71 3.81 -6.33
N GLU A 122 -11.09 3.16 -7.42
CA GLU A 122 -12.42 3.32 -8.01
C GLU A 122 -13.51 2.88 -7.03
N CYS A 123 -13.34 1.73 -6.37
CA CYS A 123 -14.24 1.31 -5.31
C CYS A 123 -14.32 2.32 -4.15
N ALA A 124 -13.19 2.91 -3.74
CA ALA A 124 -13.20 3.97 -2.73
C ALA A 124 -14.00 5.21 -3.17
N ILE A 125 -13.97 5.53 -4.47
CA ILE A 125 -14.76 6.63 -5.04
C ILE A 125 -16.24 6.27 -5.08
N ASP A 126 -16.58 5.05 -5.50
CA ASP A 126 -17.97 4.57 -5.57
C ASP A 126 -18.63 4.51 -4.18
N LEU A 127 -17.84 4.19 -3.14
CA LEU A 127 -18.26 4.22 -1.74
C LEU A 127 -18.32 5.65 -1.15
N GLY A 128 -17.95 6.68 -1.91
CA GLY A 128 -17.94 8.07 -1.46
C GLY A 128 -16.85 8.40 -0.43
N LEU A 129 -15.82 7.56 -0.32
CA LEU A 129 -14.68 7.74 0.60
C LEU A 129 -13.58 8.61 -0.02
N ALA A 130 -13.44 8.54 -1.34
CA ALA A 130 -12.56 9.39 -2.11
C ALA A 130 -13.34 10.13 -3.20
N ARG A 131 -12.82 11.28 -3.64
CA ARG A 131 -13.27 11.94 -4.86
C ARG A 131 -12.09 12.15 -5.79
N ARG A 132 -12.30 12.02 -7.10
CA ARG A 132 -11.29 12.42 -8.08
C ARG A 132 -11.01 13.91 -7.92
N ARG A 133 -9.74 14.32 -7.85
CA ARG A 133 -9.38 15.74 -7.76
C ARG A 133 -9.90 16.52 -8.97
N TRP A 134 -9.92 15.86 -10.13
CA TRP A 134 -10.57 16.33 -11.34
C TRP A 134 -11.45 15.22 -11.91
N GLN A 135 -12.72 15.51 -12.18
CA GLN A 135 -13.63 14.51 -12.75
C GLN A 135 -13.22 14.08 -14.16
N THR A 136 -12.54 14.95 -14.90
CA THR A 136 -12.06 14.69 -16.26
C THR A 136 -10.60 15.10 -16.42
N MET A 137 -9.86 14.40 -17.29
CA MET A 137 -8.50 14.80 -17.71
C MET A 137 -8.48 16.12 -18.49
N ILE A 138 -9.66 16.62 -18.91
CA ILE A 138 -9.79 17.86 -19.65
C ILE A 138 -9.30 19.04 -18.80
N VAL A 139 -9.58 19.07 -17.50
CA VAL A 139 -9.16 20.20 -16.64
C VAL A 139 -7.63 20.30 -16.49
N PRO A 140 -6.90 19.24 -16.09
CA PRO A 140 -5.44 19.30 -16.04
C PRO A 140 -4.80 19.52 -17.43
N LEU A 141 -5.43 19.03 -18.51
CA LEU A 141 -4.96 19.26 -19.88
C LEU A 141 -5.15 20.72 -20.33
N LEU A 142 -6.29 21.34 -20.00
CA LEU A 142 -6.53 22.76 -20.24
C LEU A 142 -5.61 23.64 -19.41
N LEU A 143 -5.32 23.27 -18.15
CA LEU A 143 -4.35 23.98 -17.31
C LEU A 143 -2.92 23.83 -17.85
N ALA A 144 -2.54 22.64 -18.34
CA ALA A 144 -1.27 22.43 -19.01
C ALA A 144 -1.16 23.25 -20.31
N ALA A 145 -2.23 23.29 -21.13
CA ALA A 145 -2.28 24.14 -22.32
C ALA A 145 -2.19 25.63 -21.97
N ALA A 146 -2.82 26.07 -20.88
CA ALA A 146 -2.72 27.43 -20.37
C ALA A 146 -1.32 27.77 -19.84
N LEU A 147 -0.45 26.80 -19.56
CA LEU A 147 0.96 27.03 -19.22
C LEU A 147 1.86 27.13 -20.45
N VAL A 148 1.50 26.45 -21.55
CA VAL A 148 2.27 26.47 -22.81
C VAL A 148 2.18 27.83 -23.51
N VAL A 149 1.04 28.51 -23.43
CA VAL A 149 0.81 29.77 -24.15
C VAL A 149 1.67 30.94 -23.62
N PRO A 150 1.73 31.22 -22.29
CA PRO A 150 2.63 32.24 -21.76
C PRO A 150 4.10 31.87 -21.96
N TRP A 151 4.44 30.58 -21.88
CA TRP A 151 5.79 30.09 -22.17
C TRP A 151 6.20 30.41 -23.61
N PHE A 152 5.38 30.03 -24.59
CA PHE A 152 5.65 30.30 -26.00
C PHE A 152 5.81 31.80 -26.26
N ALA A 153 4.90 32.64 -25.73
CA ALA A 153 5.01 34.09 -25.87
C ALA A 153 6.32 34.65 -25.28
N THR A 154 6.74 34.15 -24.12
CA THR A 154 7.99 34.57 -23.45
C THR A 154 9.20 34.16 -24.27
N VAL A 155 9.29 32.91 -24.73
CA VAL A 155 10.41 32.40 -25.53
C VAL A 155 10.48 33.07 -26.90
N SER A 156 9.34 33.27 -27.58
CA SER A 156 9.30 33.94 -28.88
C SER A 156 9.71 35.42 -28.82
N MET A 157 9.44 36.11 -27.71
CA MET A 157 9.82 37.53 -27.55
C MET A 157 11.24 37.73 -27.02
N SER A 158 11.77 36.81 -26.20
CA SER A 158 13.05 36.99 -25.50
C SER A 158 14.20 36.12 -26.01
N GLY A 159 13.97 35.26 -27.01
CA GLY A 159 14.97 34.32 -27.53
C GLY A 159 15.44 33.29 -26.49
N ILE A 160 16.54 32.58 -26.76
CA ILE A 160 17.21 31.70 -25.79
C ILE A 160 18.03 32.57 -24.82
N SER A 161 17.34 33.37 -24.02
CA SER A 161 17.93 34.09 -22.88
C SER A 161 17.72 33.30 -21.59
N TRP A 162 18.48 33.61 -20.55
CA TRP A 162 18.34 33.05 -19.20
C TRP A 162 16.87 33.08 -18.70
N LEU A 163 16.13 34.14 -19.02
CA LEU A 163 14.71 34.27 -18.68
C LEU A 163 13.83 33.28 -19.45
N GLY A 164 14.12 33.03 -20.73
CA GLY A 164 13.46 32.00 -21.53
C GLY A 164 13.72 30.58 -20.99
N THR A 165 14.93 30.31 -20.50
CA THR A 165 15.28 29.01 -19.88
C THR A 165 14.53 28.78 -18.58
N ILE A 166 14.45 29.77 -17.69
CA ILE A 166 13.67 29.67 -16.44
C ILE A 166 12.19 29.44 -16.74
N ALA A 167 11.62 30.22 -17.66
CA ALA A 167 10.21 30.06 -18.05
C ALA A 167 9.92 28.65 -18.59
N THR A 168 10.86 28.07 -19.33
CA THR A 168 10.77 26.69 -19.81
C THR A 168 10.76 25.70 -18.66
N MET A 169 11.72 25.79 -17.72
CA MET A 169 11.77 24.87 -16.58
C MET A 169 10.53 24.96 -15.69
N VAL A 170 10.04 26.17 -15.39
CA VAL A 170 8.86 26.36 -14.54
C VAL A 170 7.60 25.80 -15.21
N SER A 171 7.38 26.06 -16.49
CA SER A 171 6.22 25.52 -17.21
C SER A 171 6.27 24.00 -17.37
N TRP A 172 7.46 23.42 -17.55
CA TRP A 172 7.62 21.97 -17.62
C TRP A 172 7.34 21.30 -16.27
N LEU A 173 7.93 21.83 -15.18
CA LEU A 173 7.71 21.34 -13.82
C LEU A 173 6.23 21.52 -13.38
N ALA A 174 5.62 22.67 -13.68
CA ALA A 174 4.23 22.94 -13.37
C ALA A 174 3.27 22.07 -14.21
N GLY A 175 3.56 21.87 -15.50
CA GLY A 175 2.77 21.04 -16.40
C GLY A 175 2.82 19.55 -16.03
N ILE A 176 4.02 19.01 -15.78
CA ILE A 176 4.18 17.63 -15.29
C ILE A 176 3.55 17.49 -13.90
N GLY A 177 3.78 18.47 -13.02
CA GLY A 177 3.17 18.53 -11.69
C GLY A 177 1.64 18.48 -11.76
N LEU A 178 1.01 19.23 -12.67
CA LEU A 178 -0.43 19.24 -12.89
C LEU A 178 -0.96 17.92 -13.46
N LEU A 179 -0.23 17.27 -14.35
CA LEU A 179 -0.63 15.99 -14.94
C LEU A 179 -0.48 14.83 -13.94
N VAL A 180 0.60 14.82 -13.16
CA VAL A 180 0.85 13.81 -12.11
C VAL A 180 -0.12 14.01 -10.95
N SER A 181 -0.27 15.25 -10.47
CA SER A 181 -1.21 15.58 -9.39
C SER A 181 -2.68 15.59 -9.83
N GLY A 182 -2.93 15.67 -11.14
CA GLY A 182 -4.25 15.59 -11.75
C GLY A 182 -4.87 14.19 -11.67
N ARG A 183 -4.04 13.15 -11.54
CA ARG A 183 -4.48 11.79 -11.23
C ARG A 183 -4.66 11.54 -9.73
N GLY A 184 -4.43 12.56 -8.90
CA GLY A 184 -4.66 12.51 -7.46
C GLY A 184 -6.15 12.42 -7.12
N PHE A 185 -6.45 11.82 -5.97
CA PHE A 185 -7.77 11.85 -5.37
C PHE A 185 -7.70 12.60 -4.04
N LEU A 186 -8.84 13.12 -3.60
CA LEU A 186 -8.98 13.77 -2.31
C LEU A 186 -9.89 12.91 -1.44
N LEU A 187 -9.49 12.70 -0.19
CA LEU A 187 -10.35 12.02 0.78
C LEU A 187 -11.56 12.91 1.11
N THR A 188 -12.74 12.29 1.21
CA THR A 188 -13.94 12.96 1.74
C THR A 188 -13.86 13.02 3.27
N ALA A 189 -14.82 13.67 3.95
CA ALA A 189 -14.89 13.63 5.42
C ALA A 189 -14.97 12.19 5.94
N ARG A 190 -15.89 11.38 5.38
CA ARG A 190 -16.02 9.95 5.67
C ARG A 190 -14.75 9.16 5.34
N GLY A 191 -14.09 9.47 4.22
CA GLY A 191 -12.81 8.85 3.87
C GLY A 191 -11.70 9.14 4.87
N ARG A 192 -11.65 10.35 5.43
CA ARG A 192 -10.69 10.72 6.49
C ARG A 192 -11.00 10.03 7.81
N GLU A 193 -12.27 9.87 8.16
CA GLU A 193 -12.69 9.10 9.35
C GLU A 193 -12.28 7.63 9.22
N VAL A 194 -12.49 7.03 8.05
CA VAL A 194 -12.11 5.63 7.77
C VAL A 194 -10.59 5.48 7.74
N ALA A 195 -9.87 6.43 7.14
CA ALA A 195 -8.41 6.45 7.19
C ALA A 195 -7.95 6.50 8.65
N GLY A 196 -8.51 7.42 9.45
CA GLY A 196 -8.29 7.53 10.89
C GLY A 196 -6.83 7.93 11.24
N PRO A 197 -6.61 8.80 12.24
CA PRO A 197 -5.25 9.13 12.70
C PRO A 197 -4.64 8.07 13.64
N GLY A 198 -5.35 6.96 13.88
CA GLY A 198 -4.97 5.96 14.87
C GLY A 198 -4.18 4.79 14.26
N PRO A 199 -3.16 4.25 14.96
CA PRO A 199 -2.53 3.00 14.56
C PRO A 199 -3.59 1.90 14.49
N VAL A 200 -3.59 1.16 13.38
CA VAL A 200 -4.51 0.03 13.14
C VAL A 200 -4.41 -0.95 14.32
N PRO A 201 -5.54 -1.40 14.91
CA PRO A 201 -5.50 -2.53 15.82
C PRO A 201 -4.92 -3.71 15.05
N VAL A 202 -3.75 -4.15 15.48
CA VAL A 202 -3.03 -5.28 14.89
C VAL A 202 -3.99 -6.45 14.83
N ASN A 203 -4.37 -6.87 13.62
CA ASN A 203 -5.14 -8.09 13.44
C ASN A 203 -4.15 -9.26 13.29
N PRO A 204 -4.01 -10.12 14.31
CA PRO A 204 -3.05 -11.22 14.31
C PRO A 204 -3.21 -12.20 13.16
N GLN A 205 -4.42 -12.28 12.61
CA GLN A 205 -4.79 -13.18 11.54
C GLN A 205 -4.44 -12.64 10.15
N GLN A 206 -4.18 -11.34 10.03
CA GLN A 206 -3.83 -10.67 8.76
C GLN A 206 -2.33 -10.39 8.62
N GLU A 207 -1.51 -10.95 9.53
CA GLU A 207 -0.09 -10.61 9.57
C GLU A 207 0.73 -11.30 8.47
N TRP A 208 1.38 -10.45 7.68
CA TRP A 208 2.02 -10.78 6.41
C TRP A 208 3.32 -11.58 6.55
N ILE A 209 3.64 -12.32 5.48
CA ILE A 209 4.91 -13.00 5.21
C ILE A 209 5.63 -12.33 4.01
N PHE A 210 6.63 -11.46 4.26
CA PHE A 210 7.56 -10.95 3.25
C PHE A 210 8.61 -11.99 2.86
N THR A 211 8.94 -12.05 1.58
CA THR A 211 9.93 -13.00 1.05
C THR A 211 10.86 -12.37 0.00
N GLY A 212 10.80 -11.03 -0.17
CA GLY A 212 11.61 -10.33 -1.18
C GLY A 212 13.11 -10.38 -0.90
N SER A 213 13.52 -10.94 0.24
CA SER A 213 14.92 -11.20 0.63
C SER A 213 15.53 -12.47 0.02
N GLY A 214 14.81 -13.17 -0.87
CA GLY A 214 15.23 -14.48 -1.38
C GLY A 214 14.83 -15.66 -0.48
N TRP A 215 14.07 -15.41 0.59
CA TRP A 215 13.54 -16.46 1.46
C TRP A 215 12.40 -17.22 0.79
N GLN A 216 12.53 -18.54 0.64
CA GLN A 216 11.56 -19.38 -0.06
C GLN A 216 10.41 -19.93 0.83
N GLY A 217 10.22 -19.37 2.03
CA GLY A 217 9.08 -19.69 2.89
C GLY A 217 9.17 -21.05 3.62
N VAL A 218 10.37 -21.61 3.78
CA VAL A 218 10.52 -23.02 4.18
C VAL A 218 10.28 -23.26 5.68
N GLU A 219 10.76 -22.39 6.57
CA GLU A 219 10.60 -22.59 8.02
C GLU A 219 10.96 -21.32 8.82
N ILE A 220 10.24 -21.07 9.92
CA ILE A 220 10.56 -20.04 10.91
C ILE A 220 10.95 -20.74 12.22
N GLU A 221 12.18 -20.55 12.67
CA GLU A 221 12.69 -21.14 13.91
C GLU A 221 12.77 -20.09 15.04
N PRO A 222 12.56 -20.48 16.30
CA PRO A 222 12.87 -19.63 17.45
C PRO A 222 14.36 -19.30 17.49
N ALA A 223 14.70 -18.05 17.83
CA ALA A 223 16.09 -17.67 18.07
C ALA A 223 16.74 -18.64 19.07
N PRO A 224 17.91 -19.22 18.74
CA PRO A 224 18.53 -20.24 19.57
C PRO A 224 18.86 -19.65 20.95
N ALA A 225 18.38 -20.32 22.00
CA ALA A 225 18.63 -19.92 23.37
C ALA A 225 20.13 -20.15 23.69
N SER A 226 20.93 -19.09 23.59
CA SER A 226 22.35 -19.16 23.94
C SER A 226 22.56 -18.88 25.44
N ARG A 227 23.50 -19.61 26.05
CA ARG A 227 23.93 -19.39 27.45
C ARG A 227 24.71 -18.09 27.64
N ALA A 228 25.15 -17.47 26.54
CA ALA A 228 25.87 -16.20 26.53
C ALA A 228 25.11 -15.11 27.30
N ARG A 229 25.86 -14.28 28.04
CA ARG A 229 25.31 -13.13 28.79
C ARG A 229 25.34 -11.85 27.98
N GLU A 230 26.22 -11.76 26.99
CA GLU A 230 26.36 -10.58 26.14
C GLU A 230 25.21 -10.47 25.15
N ARG A 231 24.85 -9.22 24.80
CA ARG A 231 23.78 -8.94 23.85
C ARG A 231 24.31 -9.23 22.44
N LEU A 232 23.48 -9.87 21.61
CA LEU A 232 23.84 -10.19 20.25
C LEU A 232 23.17 -9.23 19.28
N GLU A 233 23.86 -8.92 18.20
CA GLU A 233 23.29 -8.19 17.09
C GLU A 233 22.75 -9.17 16.04
N ALA A 234 21.52 -8.95 15.59
CA ALA A 234 20.88 -9.70 14.51
C ALA A 234 20.45 -8.72 13.41
N ALA A 235 20.86 -8.95 12.18
CA ALA A 235 20.54 -8.11 11.03
C ALA A 235 19.82 -8.93 9.96
N GLY A 236 18.86 -8.32 9.28
CA GLY A 236 18.16 -8.96 8.17
C GLY A 236 16.88 -8.26 7.76
N HIS A 237 16.17 -8.87 6.82
CA HIS A 237 14.87 -8.43 6.39
C HIS A 237 13.77 -9.05 7.24
N VAL A 238 12.82 -8.25 7.66
CA VAL A 238 11.65 -8.78 8.36
C VAL A 238 10.80 -9.55 7.36
N VAL A 239 10.67 -10.85 7.58
CA VAL A 239 9.89 -11.75 6.73
C VAL A 239 8.52 -12.06 7.27
N LYS A 240 8.28 -11.94 8.57
CA LYS A 240 6.94 -12.16 9.14
C LYS A 240 6.80 -11.42 10.45
N ARG A 241 5.57 -11.12 10.84
CA ARG A 241 5.22 -10.78 12.22
C ARG A 241 3.98 -11.58 12.66
N TRP A 242 3.86 -11.87 13.95
CA TRP A 242 2.64 -12.48 14.53
C TRP A 242 2.49 -12.07 15.99
N VAL A 243 1.24 -12.14 16.47
CA VAL A 243 0.90 -12.02 17.87
C VAL A 243 0.49 -13.37 18.42
N LYS A 244 1.04 -13.73 19.58
CA LYS A 244 0.61 -14.90 20.36
C LYS A 244 -0.08 -14.42 21.62
N VAL A 245 -1.34 -14.81 21.80
CA VAL A 245 -2.07 -14.57 23.06
C VAL A 245 -1.86 -15.80 23.93
N GLU A 246 -1.16 -15.65 25.06
CA GLU A 246 -1.03 -16.70 26.06
C GLU A 246 -1.99 -16.44 27.21
N SER A 247 -2.86 -17.40 27.50
CA SER A 247 -3.71 -17.38 28.69
C SER A 247 -2.85 -17.63 29.92
N VAL A 248 -2.85 -16.68 30.86
CA VAL A 248 -2.12 -16.78 32.13
C VAL A 248 -3.16 -16.93 33.25
N GLY A 249 -3.55 -18.19 33.52
CA GLY A 249 -4.51 -18.53 34.58
C GLY A 249 -5.89 -17.88 34.44
N ASP A 250 -6.67 -17.89 35.54
CA ASP A 250 -8.09 -17.52 35.57
C ASP A 250 -8.39 -16.03 35.30
N ASN A 251 -7.40 -15.13 35.27
CA ASN A 251 -7.68 -13.68 35.27
C ASN A 251 -6.77 -12.81 34.38
N GLY A 252 -6.04 -13.38 33.41
CA GLY A 252 -5.26 -12.53 32.49
C GLY A 252 -4.83 -13.22 31.20
N SER A 253 -5.01 -12.52 30.08
CA SER A 253 -4.32 -12.87 28.84
C SER A 253 -3.08 -11.99 28.68
N ARG A 254 -1.96 -12.60 28.29
CA ARG A 254 -0.73 -11.89 27.96
C ARG A 254 -0.47 -11.98 26.47
N THR A 255 -0.47 -10.83 25.82
CA THR A 255 -0.13 -10.70 24.40
C THR A 255 1.38 -10.61 24.23
N ARG A 256 1.96 -11.48 23.41
CA ARG A 256 3.37 -11.42 22.99
C ARG A 256 3.45 -11.15 21.50
N TYR A 257 4.40 -10.30 21.12
CA TYR A 257 4.60 -9.87 19.75
C TYR A 257 5.88 -10.48 19.21
N TYR A 258 5.86 -10.95 17.97
CA TYR A 258 6.99 -11.61 17.33
C TYR A 258 7.24 -11.03 15.95
N ILE A 259 8.51 -11.03 15.57
CA ILE A 259 8.96 -10.82 14.18
C ILE A 259 9.89 -11.95 13.78
N ALA A 260 9.86 -12.34 12.51
CA ALA A 260 10.84 -13.23 11.90
C ALA A 260 11.76 -12.42 11.00
N LEU A 261 13.05 -12.68 11.11
CA LEU A 261 14.12 -12.07 10.33
C LEU A 261 14.77 -13.11 9.43
N HIS A 262 15.07 -12.71 8.21
CA HIS A 262 15.85 -13.48 7.26
C HIS A 262 17.12 -12.70 6.89
N ASP A 263 18.25 -13.37 6.98
CA ASP A 263 19.59 -12.79 6.77
C ASP A 263 19.98 -12.68 5.27
N GLY A 264 19.09 -13.10 4.36
CA GLY A 264 19.33 -13.10 2.91
C GLY A 264 20.07 -14.33 2.39
N VAL A 265 20.58 -15.22 3.26
CA VAL A 265 21.44 -16.36 2.86
C VAL A 265 20.92 -17.69 3.41
N SER A 266 20.40 -17.69 4.64
CA SER A 266 19.92 -18.89 5.32
C SER A 266 18.65 -19.45 4.66
N ALA A 267 18.48 -20.77 4.70
CA ALA A 267 17.23 -21.38 4.23
C ALA A 267 16.02 -21.04 5.13
N LYS A 268 16.28 -20.71 6.39
CA LYS A 268 15.26 -20.49 7.44
C LYS A 268 15.28 -19.05 7.93
N ALA A 269 14.15 -18.60 8.46
CA ALA A 269 14.06 -17.31 9.14
C ALA A 269 14.06 -17.51 10.66
N THR A 270 14.65 -16.57 11.39
CA THR A 270 14.76 -16.63 12.85
C THR A 270 13.74 -15.70 13.50
N SER A 271 13.01 -16.21 14.47
CA SER A 271 11.97 -15.47 15.19
C SER A 271 12.47 -14.89 16.50
N TYR A 272 12.02 -13.66 16.75
CA TYR A 272 12.38 -12.86 17.91
C TYR A 272 11.14 -12.26 18.57
N GLU A 273 11.08 -12.30 19.90
CA GLU A 273 10.04 -11.62 20.68
C GLU A 273 10.36 -10.12 20.72
N VAL A 274 9.40 -9.27 20.37
CA VAL A 274 9.55 -7.81 20.33
C VAL A 274 8.56 -7.12 21.26
N GLY A 275 8.86 -5.88 21.64
CA GLY A 275 7.89 -5.01 22.29
C GLY A 275 6.83 -4.49 21.31
N ALA A 276 5.66 -4.11 21.83
CA ALA A 276 4.54 -3.59 21.03
C ALA A 276 4.92 -2.38 20.16
N GLY A 277 5.85 -1.52 20.60
CA GLY A 277 6.35 -0.38 19.82
C GLY A 277 7.11 -0.85 18.57
N VAL A 278 8.15 -1.67 18.75
CA VAL A 278 8.93 -2.24 17.64
C VAL A 278 8.04 -3.01 16.67
N TYR A 279 7.11 -3.80 17.19
CA TYR A 279 6.15 -4.54 16.39
C TYR A 279 5.29 -3.63 15.49
N ARG A 280 4.93 -2.43 15.95
CA ARG A 280 4.17 -1.44 15.17
C ARG A 280 5.03 -0.75 14.13
N ASP A 281 6.26 -0.41 14.48
CA ASP A 281 7.15 0.42 13.67
C ASP A 281 7.81 -0.38 12.53
N VAL A 282 8.03 -1.68 12.76
CA VAL A 282 8.69 -2.59 11.84
C VAL A 282 7.66 -3.41 11.06
N LEU A 283 7.70 -3.27 9.74
CA LEU A 283 6.85 -4.01 8.82
C LEU A 283 7.65 -5.11 8.13
N PRO A 284 7.02 -6.21 7.69
CA PRO A 284 7.72 -7.11 6.80
C PRO A 284 8.20 -6.35 5.55
N GLY A 285 9.33 -6.76 4.99
CA GLY A 285 10.08 -6.03 3.95
C GLY A 285 11.13 -5.06 4.46
N ASP A 286 10.98 -4.55 5.69
CA ASP A 286 11.95 -3.63 6.27
C ASP A 286 13.28 -4.34 6.54
N SER A 287 14.39 -3.65 6.26
CA SER A 287 15.72 -4.08 6.69
C SER A 287 15.98 -3.52 8.08
N VAL A 288 16.27 -4.39 9.04
CA VAL A 288 16.49 -3.98 10.44
C VAL A 288 17.74 -4.62 11.02
N ARG A 289 18.39 -3.87 11.91
CA ARG A 289 19.45 -4.35 12.80
C ARG A 289 18.92 -4.31 14.23
N LEU A 290 18.91 -5.44 14.91
CA LEU A 290 18.32 -5.63 16.23
C LEU A 290 19.38 -6.01 17.25
N LEU A 291 19.25 -5.49 18.47
CA LEU A 291 20.01 -5.94 19.63
C LEU A 291 19.14 -6.90 20.45
N VAL A 292 19.57 -8.14 20.59
CA VAL A 292 18.80 -9.26 21.14
C VAL A 292 19.41 -9.77 22.44
N LYS A 293 18.57 -10.18 23.39
CA LYS A 293 18.95 -10.95 24.58
C LYS A 293 18.99 -12.45 24.22
N PRO A 294 20.18 -13.08 24.11
CA PRO A 294 20.30 -14.46 23.63
C PRO A 294 19.50 -15.49 24.42
N ARG A 295 19.36 -15.32 25.75
CA ARG A 295 18.65 -16.28 26.60
C ARG A 295 17.14 -16.36 26.38
N LYS A 296 16.55 -15.32 25.78
CA LYS A 296 15.09 -15.21 25.61
C LYS A 296 14.67 -15.01 24.16
N GLY A 297 15.63 -14.88 23.23
CA GLY A 297 15.33 -14.45 21.86
C GLY A 297 14.60 -13.11 21.79
N ALA A 298 14.71 -12.28 22.84
CA ALA A 298 13.92 -11.07 22.99
C ALA A 298 14.70 -9.85 22.52
N VAL A 299 14.11 -9.07 21.62
CA VAL A 299 14.67 -7.82 21.11
C VAL A 299 14.63 -6.77 22.20
N VAL A 300 15.79 -6.19 22.45
CA VAL A 300 15.97 -5.10 23.42
C VAL A 300 15.84 -3.75 22.74
N ARG A 301 16.39 -3.62 21.52
CA ARG A 301 16.46 -2.35 20.81
C ARG A 301 16.62 -2.58 19.30
N VAL A 302 16.02 -1.70 18.50
CA VAL A 302 16.32 -1.55 17.07
C VAL A 302 17.52 -0.60 16.94
N LEU A 303 18.61 -1.07 16.34
CA LEU A 303 19.84 -0.31 16.12
C LEU A 303 19.83 0.45 14.80
N ALA A 304 19.22 -0.14 13.76
CA ALA A 304 19.04 0.49 12.46
C ALA A 304 17.73 0.01 11.83
N HIS A 305 17.08 0.87 11.06
CA HIS A 305 15.82 0.61 10.37
C HIS A 305 15.84 1.34 9.04
N ASP A 306 15.98 0.57 7.96
CA ASP A 306 15.88 1.06 6.60
C ASP A 306 14.58 0.56 5.97
N ARG A 307 13.76 1.52 5.54
CA ARG A 307 12.50 1.25 4.87
C ARG A 307 12.71 1.32 3.36
N HIS A 308 12.69 0.17 2.69
CA HIS A 308 12.73 0.12 1.22
C HIS A 308 11.33 0.43 0.65
N TRP A 309 11.31 1.34 -0.33
CA TRP A 309 10.14 1.91 -1.00
C TRP A 309 9.86 1.23 -2.34
#